data_AF-A0A954WN11-F1
#
_entry.id   AF-A0A954WN11-F1
#
_cell.length_a   1.000
_cell.length_b   1.000
_cell.length_c   1.000
_cell.angle_alpha   90.00
_cell.angle_beta   90.00
_cell.angle_gamma   90.00
#
_symmetry.space_group_name_H-M   'P 1'
#
loop_
_entity.id
_entity.type
_entity.pdbx_description
1 polymer ?
#
loop_
_entity_poly.entity_id
_entity_poly.type
_entity_poly.pdbx_seq_one_letter_code
_entity_poly.pdbx_strand_id
1 'polypeptide(L)'
;MSSKAARRQKKLAKKRSKEVKQRKALAKQRNQMNSLAGRMRAYSKYPVAVSRLGEGAFEQGGICTAYFGRQLGDGQIVLAIFLVDLGCLGIKDAYARTFTVADFARVQERMDDEGTRTVQPGVVLSLLQQAVEYAGSLGFSPRGDFAKMMPIFDGIEASNTETFQFGGDDGKPNYIRGPHESLQEAELICRRLEQAVGEGNYNYIIPIQAPNMGHLGYVDASGDHNDLYDEDDDDFYDEDEFEDDGRFLGEAG
;
A
#
# COMPACT_ATOMS: atom_id res chain seq x y z
N MET A 1 -27.83 43.86 36.79
CA MET A 1 -27.76 42.38 36.60
C MET A 1 -26.63 41.83 37.46
N SER A 2 -26.87 40.82 38.30
CA SER A 2 -25.89 40.33 39.29
C SER A 2 -24.70 39.64 38.63
N SER A 3 -23.47 40.07 38.97
CA SER A 3 -22.17 39.48 38.57
C SER A 3 -22.12 37.94 38.70
N LYS A 4 -22.88 37.39 39.66
CA LYS A 4 -23.00 35.95 39.91
C LYS A 4 -23.69 35.18 38.77
N ALA A 5 -24.68 35.79 38.12
CA ALA A 5 -25.41 35.20 37.00
C ALA A 5 -24.55 35.12 35.72
N ALA A 6 -23.81 36.19 35.41
CA ALA A 6 -22.87 36.22 34.29
C ALA A 6 -21.73 35.19 34.46
N ARG A 7 -21.19 35.05 35.68
CA ARG A 7 -20.15 34.05 35.99
C ARG A 7 -20.68 32.61 35.85
N ARG A 8 -21.93 32.35 36.24
CA ARG A 8 -22.60 31.05 36.07
C ARG A 8 -22.84 30.71 34.60
N GLN A 9 -23.29 31.68 33.79
CA GLN A 9 -23.50 31.51 32.35
C GLN A 9 -22.19 31.22 31.61
N LYS A 10 -21.10 31.93 31.94
CA LYS A 10 -19.75 31.67 31.37
C LYS A 10 -19.24 30.25 31.71
N LYS A 11 -19.49 29.77 32.94
CA LYS A 11 -19.12 28.40 33.37
C LYS A 11 -19.90 27.33 32.61
N LEU A 12 -21.20 27.53 32.42
CA LEU A 12 -22.07 26.62 31.65
C LEU A 12 -21.67 26.58 30.16
N ALA A 13 -21.39 27.73 29.55
CA ALA A 13 -20.92 27.82 28.17
C ALA A 13 -19.56 27.10 27.98
N LYS A 14 -18.61 27.27 28.92
CA LYS A 14 -17.31 26.57 28.88
C LYS A 14 -17.48 25.05 29.03
N LYS A 15 -18.39 24.59 29.89
CA LYS A 15 -18.70 23.15 30.06
C LYS A 15 -19.29 22.56 28.78
N ARG A 16 -20.33 23.19 28.21
CA ARG A 16 -20.94 22.76 26.93
C ARG A 16 -19.93 22.78 25.77
N SER A 17 -19.09 23.80 25.68
CA SER A 17 -18.03 23.84 24.67
C SER A 17 -17.05 22.68 24.82
N LYS A 18 -16.66 22.32 26.05
CA LYS A 18 -15.79 21.17 26.33
C LYS A 18 -16.48 19.85 25.94
N GLU A 19 -17.76 19.68 26.29
CA GLU A 19 -18.54 18.48 25.96
C GLU A 19 -18.73 18.32 24.45
N VAL A 20 -19.05 19.40 23.73
CA VAL A 20 -19.15 19.38 22.26
C VAL A 20 -17.80 19.05 21.62
N LYS A 21 -16.70 19.62 22.12
CA LYS A 21 -15.35 19.28 21.66
C LYS A 21 -15.02 17.80 21.90
N GLN A 22 -15.35 17.26 23.08
CA GLN A 22 -15.16 15.85 23.40
C GLN A 22 -15.99 14.93 22.50
N ARG A 23 -17.28 15.21 22.31
CA ARG A 23 -18.16 14.43 21.43
C ARG A 23 -17.69 14.46 19.98
N LYS A 24 -17.26 15.64 19.48
CA LYS A 24 -16.68 15.77 18.14
C LYS A 24 -15.36 15.01 18.00
N ALA A 25 -14.51 15.02 19.04
CA ALA A 25 -13.27 14.25 19.04
C ALA A 25 -13.53 12.73 19.00
N LEU A 26 -14.49 12.24 19.81
CA LEU A 26 -14.90 10.83 19.80
C LEU A 26 -15.50 10.41 18.46
N ALA A 27 -16.38 11.23 17.87
CA ALA A 27 -16.94 10.97 16.54
C ALA A 27 -15.85 10.95 15.46
N LYS A 28 -14.91 11.90 15.51
CA LYS A 28 -13.75 11.93 14.60
C LYS A 28 -12.88 10.69 14.76
N GLN A 29 -12.59 10.28 15.99
CA GLN A 29 -11.81 9.08 16.29
C GLN A 29 -12.50 7.82 15.75
N ARG A 30 -13.81 7.68 15.98
CA ARG A 30 -14.61 6.56 15.45
C ARG A 30 -14.58 6.54 13.92
N ASN A 31 -14.84 7.67 13.27
CA ASN A 31 -14.82 7.76 11.81
C ASN A 31 -13.43 7.48 11.22
N GLN A 32 -12.35 7.90 11.90
CA GLN A 32 -10.98 7.58 11.48
C GLN A 32 -10.72 6.07 11.51
N MET A 33 -11.20 5.36 12.54
CA MET A 33 -11.01 3.91 12.67
C MET A 33 -11.78 3.09 11.62
N ASN A 34 -12.80 3.66 10.98
CA ASN A 34 -13.55 2.97 9.92
C ASN A 34 -12.73 2.83 8.63
N SER A 35 -11.86 3.79 8.33
CA SER A 35 -11.00 3.75 7.13
C SER A 35 -9.64 3.11 7.42
N LEU A 36 -9.07 2.39 6.44
CA LEU A 36 -7.70 1.87 6.56
C LEU A 36 -6.67 2.97 6.83
N ALA A 37 -6.72 4.07 6.07
CA ALA A 37 -5.80 5.21 6.24
C ALA A 37 -5.92 5.87 7.61
N GLY A 38 -7.13 6.00 8.13
CA GLY A 38 -7.35 6.55 9.46
C GLY A 38 -6.89 5.59 10.58
N ARG A 39 -7.03 4.26 10.40
CA ARG A 39 -6.42 3.26 11.30
C ARG A 39 -4.90 3.37 11.30
N MET A 40 -4.27 3.38 10.12
CA MET A 40 -2.81 3.49 9.99
C MET A 40 -2.26 4.75 10.66
N ARG A 41 -2.93 5.88 10.47
CA ARG A 41 -2.59 7.13 11.15
C ARG A 41 -2.80 7.05 12.67
N ALA A 42 -3.84 6.36 13.13
CA ALA A 42 -4.04 6.15 14.56
C ALA A 42 -2.95 5.26 15.16
N TYR A 43 -2.39 4.34 14.36
CA TYR A 43 -1.34 3.42 14.77
C TYR A 43 0.06 4.04 14.78
N SER A 44 0.30 5.10 14.00
CA SER A 44 1.63 5.72 13.88
C SER A 44 2.23 6.25 15.18
N LYS A 45 1.40 6.57 16.18
CA LYS A 45 1.84 7.01 17.52
C LYS A 45 2.46 5.90 18.38
N TYR A 46 2.26 4.63 18.02
CA TYR A 46 2.74 3.49 18.80
C TYR A 46 4.20 3.14 18.44
N PRO A 47 4.98 2.50 19.32
CA PRO A 47 6.37 2.15 19.02
C PRO A 47 6.46 1.19 17.83
N VAL A 48 7.53 1.35 17.03
CA VAL A 48 7.87 0.40 15.96
C VAL A 48 8.29 -0.92 16.59
N ALA A 49 7.66 -2.00 16.15
CA ALA A 49 7.93 -3.36 16.59
C ALA A 49 8.54 -4.23 15.48
N VAL A 50 8.26 -3.90 14.21
CA VAL A 50 8.74 -4.65 13.05
C VAL A 50 9.26 -3.68 12.00
N SER A 51 10.44 -3.97 11.48
CA SER A 51 11.05 -3.26 10.35
C SER A 51 11.99 -4.24 9.65
N ARG A 52 11.50 -4.91 8.60
CA ARG A 52 12.23 -5.98 7.91
C ARG A 52 12.07 -5.90 6.41
N LEU A 53 13.09 -6.34 5.68
CA LEU A 53 13.09 -6.46 4.22
C LEU A 53 13.48 -7.89 3.82
N GLY A 54 12.77 -8.46 2.86
CA GLY A 54 13.19 -9.70 2.20
C GLY A 54 14.49 -9.52 1.41
N GLU A 55 15.20 -10.63 1.18
CA GLU A 55 16.52 -10.64 0.52
C GLU A 55 16.52 -9.96 -0.85
N GLY A 56 15.45 -10.10 -1.63
CA GLY A 56 15.32 -9.47 -2.95
C GLY A 56 15.41 -7.93 -2.94
N ALA A 57 15.31 -7.27 -1.78
CA ALA A 57 15.56 -5.83 -1.66
C ALA A 57 17.03 -5.48 -1.93
N PHE A 58 17.94 -6.44 -1.74
CA PHE A 58 19.38 -6.29 -1.89
C PHE A 58 19.92 -6.96 -3.15
N GLU A 59 19.03 -7.44 -4.02
CA GLU A 59 19.33 -8.04 -5.30
C GLU A 59 19.00 -7.06 -6.43
N GLN A 60 19.78 -7.11 -7.52
CA GLN A 60 19.56 -6.26 -8.69
C GLN A 60 18.15 -6.50 -9.27
N GLY A 61 17.28 -5.50 -9.21
CA GLY A 61 15.92 -5.60 -9.74
C GLY A 61 15.08 -6.69 -9.08
N GLY A 62 15.42 -7.08 -7.85
CA GLY A 62 14.77 -8.18 -7.14
C GLY A 62 13.31 -7.90 -6.79
N ILE A 63 12.61 -8.96 -6.40
CA ILE A 63 11.27 -8.88 -5.82
C ILE A 63 11.37 -9.22 -4.34
N CYS A 64 10.79 -8.40 -3.48
CA CYS A 64 10.86 -8.61 -2.04
C CYS A 64 9.58 -8.23 -1.31
N THR A 65 9.41 -8.79 -0.13
CA THR A 65 8.40 -8.35 0.82
C THR A 65 9.03 -7.39 1.82
N ALA A 66 8.46 -6.20 1.96
CA ALA A 66 8.81 -5.24 2.98
C ALA A 66 7.78 -5.27 4.11
N TYR A 67 8.26 -5.35 5.35
CA TYR A 67 7.45 -5.46 6.55
C TYR A 67 7.69 -4.26 7.47
N PHE A 68 6.61 -3.58 7.85
CA PHE A 68 6.67 -2.51 8.85
C PHE A 68 5.52 -2.66 9.84
N GLY A 69 5.81 -2.64 11.13
CA GLY A 69 4.78 -2.90 12.13
C GLY A 69 4.98 -2.13 13.43
N ARG A 70 3.87 -1.89 14.12
CA ARG A 70 3.83 -1.17 15.39
C ARG A 70 3.09 -2.00 16.44
N GLN A 71 3.57 -1.91 17.68
CA GLN A 71 2.94 -2.58 18.82
C GLN A 71 1.91 -1.66 19.48
N LEU A 72 0.64 -2.04 19.40
CA LEU A 72 -0.47 -1.31 19.97
C LEU A 72 -0.48 -1.37 21.50
N GLY A 73 -1.32 -0.54 22.13
CA GLY A 73 -1.35 -0.38 23.59
C GLY A 73 -1.86 -1.60 24.36
N ASP A 74 -2.54 -2.52 23.68
CA ASP A 74 -2.99 -3.81 24.19
C ASP A 74 -1.99 -4.95 23.88
N GLY A 75 -0.84 -4.62 23.28
CA GLY A 75 0.21 -5.56 22.92
C GLY A 75 0.04 -6.20 21.54
N GLN A 76 -1.09 -6.00 20.84
CA GLN A 76 -1.25 -6.50 19.47
C GLN A 76 -0.25 -5.86 18.51
N ILE A 77 0.14 -6.58 17.46
CA ILE A 77 1.02 -6.07 16.41
C ILE A 77 0.19 -5.78 15.18
N VAL A 78 0.17 -4.52 14.73
CA VAL A 78 -0.28 -4.20 13.37
C VAL A 78 0.93 -4.25 12.45
N LEU A 79 0.78 -4.99 11.35
CA LEU A 79 1.83 -5.19 10.35
C LEU A 79 1.30 -4.71 8.99
N ALA A 80 2.00 -3.75 8.42
CA ALA A 80 1.92 -3.36 7.02
C ALA A 80 2.89 -4.23 6.21
N ILE A 81 2.38 -4.80 5.13
CA ILE A 81 3.10 -5.75 4.27
C ILE A 81 3.02 -5.21 2.85
N PHE A 82 4.17 -5.08 2.20
CA PHE A 82 4.30 -4.56 0.84
C PHE A 82 5.05 -5.56 -0.03
N LEU A 83 4.49 -5.90 -1.18
CA LEU A 83 5.20 -6.63 -2.22
C LEU A 83 5.83 -5.61 -3.17
N VAL A 84 7.16 -5.59 -3.25
CA VAL A 84 7.94 -4.61 -3.99
C VAL A 84 8.72 -5.31 -5.10
N ASP A 85 8.61 -4.78 -6.31
CA ASP A 85 9.33 -5.17 -7.52
C ASP A 85 10.28 -4.03 -7.90
N LEU A 86 11.57 -4.23 -7.61
CA LEU A 86 12.63 -3.27 -7.92
C LEU A 86 13.01 -3.32 -9.42
N GLY A 87 12.61 -4.38 -10.13
CA GLY A 87 12.93 -4.57 -11.53
C GLY A 87 12.04 -3.75 -12.46
N CYS A 88 10.78 -3.49 -12.08
CA CYS A 88 9.85 -2.78 -12.97
C CYS A 88 8.70 -2.07 -12.23
N LEU A 89 7.80 -2.84 -11.60
CA LEU A 89 6.47 -2.35 -11.25
C LEU A 89 6.41 -1.51 -9.97
N GLY A 90 7.48 -1.47 -9.18
CA GLY A 90 7.47 -0.82 -7.86
C GLY A 90 6.56 -1.58 -6.90
N ILE A 91 5.56 -0.92 -6.33
CA ILE A 91 4.66 -1.57 -5.36
C ILE A 91 3.59 -2.40 -6.09
N LYS A 92 3.73 -3.73 -6.06
CA LYS A 92 2.80 -4.68 -6.67
C LYS A 92 1.55 -4.92 -5.82
N ASP A 93 1.72 -4.93 -4.49
CA ASP A 93 0.61 -5.08 -3.56
C ASP A 93 0.96 -4.48 -2.18
N ALA A 94 -0.07 -4.11 -1.42
CA ALA A 94 0.07 -3.54 -0.08
C ALA A 94 -1.19 -3.82 0.74
N TYR A 95 -1.01 -4.40 1.93
CA TYR A 95 -2.11 -4.67 2.86
C TYR A 95 -1.64 -4.63 4.32
N ALA A 96 -2.60 -4.65 5.25
CA ALA A 96 -2.34 -4.67 6.68
C ALA A 96 -3.04 -5.84 7.36
N ARG A 97 -2.41 -6.39 8.40
CA ARG A 97 -3.09 -7.29 9.34
C ARG A 97 -2.70 -6.97 10.78
N THR A 98 -3.61 -7.25 11.70
CA THR A 98 -3.38 -7.14 13.14
C THR A 98 -3.30 -8.54 13.73
N PHE A 99 -2.28 -8.77 14.54
CA PHE A 99 -1.98 -10.06 15.14
C PHE A 99 -2.01 -9.95 16.66
N THR A 100 -2.48 -11.01 17.31
CA THR A 100 -2.17 -11.23 18.72
C THR A 100 -0.66 -11.48 18.87
N VAL A 101 -0.13 -11.34 20.08
CA VAL A 101 1.29 -11.64 20.35
C VAL A 101 1.64 -13.09 20.00
N ALA A 102 0.72 -14.03 20.27
CA ALA A 102 0.92 -15.46 20.00
C ALA A 102 0.94 -15.75 18.49
N ASP A 103 0.01 -15.17 17.73
CA ASP A 103 -0.02 -15.36 16.28
C ASP A 103 1.16 -14.68 15.59
N PHE A 104 1.58 -13.53 16.12
CA PHE A 104 2.72 -12.81 15.58
C PHE A 104 4.04 -13.60 15.68
N ALA A 105 4.22 -14.43 16.73
CA ALA A 105 5.39 -15.29 16.84
C ALA A 105 5.54 -16.24 15.63
N ARG A 106 4.43 -16.82 15.15
CA ARG A 106 4.42 -17.68 13.95
C ARG A 106 4.69 -16.89 12.67
N VAL A 107 4.21 -15.65 12.61
CA VAL A 107 4.51 -14.76 11.48
C VAL A 107 6.01 -14.43 11.47
N GLN A 108 6.60 -14.19 12.64
CA GLN A 108 8.01 -13.88 12.79
C GLN A 108 8.90 -15.07 12.39
N GLU A 109 8.54 -16.30 12.78
CA GLU A 109 9.23 -17.53 12.32
C GLU A 109 9.24 -17.62 10.79
N ARG A 110 8.08 -17.37 10.13
CA ARG A 110 8.04 -17.37 8.66
C ARG A 110 8.90 -16.27 8.04
N MET A 111 8.92 -15.07 8.62
CA MET A 111 9.81 -14.00 8.18
C MET A 111 11.29 -14.40 8.29
N ASP A 112 11.64 -15.17 9.32
CA ASP A 112 13.00 -15.70 9.50
C ASP A 112 13.30 -16.78 8.44
N ASP A 113 12.37 -17.71 8.19
CA ASP A 113 12.50 -18.76 7.17
C ASP A 113 12.58 -18.21 5.74
N GLU A 114 11.86 -17.11 5.46
CA GLU A 114 11.93 -16.35 4.20
C GLU A 114 13.23 -15.54 4.05
N GLY A 115 14.12 -15.57 5.04
CA GLY A 115 15.41 -14.88 5.01
C GLY A 115 15.29 -13.37 5.17
N THR A 116 14.20 -12.84 5.73
CA THR A 116 14.07 -11.38 5.86
C THR A 116 15.08 -10.82 6.87
N ARG A 117 15.63 -9.65 6.58
CA ARG A 117 16.59 -8.95 7.44
C ARG A 117 15.92 -7.84 8.21
N THR A 118 16.28 -7.68 9.49
CA THR A 118 15.87 -6.50 10.27
C THR A 118 16.68 -5.28 9.82
N VAL A 119 15.99 -4.17 9.55
CA VAL A 119 16.58 -2.91 9.11
C VAL A 119 16.04 -1.74 9.94
N GLN A 120 16.67 -0.56 9.84
CA GLN A 120 16.10 0.64 10.45
C GLN A 120 14.75 1.00 9.82
N PRO A 121 13.77 1.52 10.59
CA PRO A 121 12.46 1.96 10.09
C PRO A 121 12.51 2.83 8.83
N GLY A 122 13.45 3.79 8.81
CA GLY A 122 13.63 4.69 7.68
C GLY A 122 14.11 4.01 6.41
N VAL A 123 14.78 2.86 6.51
CA VAL A 123 15.24 2.08 5.34
C VAL A 123 14.05 1.47 4.61
N VAL A 124 13.06 0.94 5.34
CA VAL A 124 11.81 0.44 4.73
C VAL A 124 11.10 1.58 4.01
N LEU A 125 10.91 2.72 4.68
CA LEU A 125 10.28 3.89 4.07
C LEU A 125 11.01 4.36 2.80
N SER A 126 12.34 4.39 2.85
CA SER A 126 13.20 4.76 1.71
C SER A 126 13.05 3.80 0.53
N LEU A 127 13.04 2.48 0.77
CA LEU A 127 12.78 1.49 -0.28
C LEU A 127 11.44 1.75 -0.97
N LEU A 128 10.37 1.93 -0.18
CA LEU A 128 9.03 2.15 -0.72
C LEU A 128 8.98 3.42 -1.57
N GLN A 129 9.53 4.52 -1.07
CA GLN A 129 9.55 5.79 -1.80
C GLN A 129 10.34 5.69 -3.12
N GLN A 130 11.53 5.11 -3.08
CA GLN A 130 12.36 4.93 -4.27
C GLN A 130 11.71 3.98 -5.28
N ALA A 131 11.03 2.91 -4.82
CA ALA A 131 10.29 2.00 -5.70
C ALA A 131 9.11 2.69 -6.40
N VAL A 132 8.39 3.57 -5.68
CA VAL A 132 7.33 4.39 -6.29
C VAL A 132 7.90 5.37 -7.30
N GLU A 133 9.01 6.03 -6.99
CA GLU A 133 9.68 6.96 -7.90
C GLU A 133 10.16 6.27 -9.18
N TYR A 134 10.85 5.14 -9.03
CA TYR A 134 11.34 4.33 -10.16
C TYR A 134 10.19 3.88 -11.05
N ALA A 135 9.18 3.22 -10.49
CA ALA A 135 8.04 2.73 -11.26
C ALA A 135 7.24 3.88 -11.88
N GLY A 136 7.14 5.02 -11.18
CA GLY A 136 6.54 6.25 -11.70
C GLY A 136 7.24 6.79 -12.94
N SER A 137 8.57 6.69 -13.01
CA SER A 137 9.34 7.07 -14.20
C SER A 137 9.02 6.20 -15.43
N LEU A 138 8.54 4.98 -15.19
CA LEU A 138 8.06 4.03 -16.22
C LEU A 138 6.56 4.15 -16.48
N GLY A 139 5.87 5.02 -15.76
CA GLY A 139 4.43 5.24 -15.88
C GLY A 139 3.56 4.28 -15.05
N PHE A 140 4.13 3.56 -14.10
CA PHE A 140 3.33 2.76 -13.18
C PHE A 140 2.94 3.56 -11.94
N SER A 141 1.81 3.18 -11.35
CA SER A 141 1.35 3.70 -10.06
C SER A 141 1.29 2.55 -9.06
N PRO A 142 1.53 2.83 -7.76
CA PRO A 142 1.42 1.80 -6.72
C PRO A 142 0.04 1.11 -6.76
N ARG A 143 0.03 -0.22 -6.73
CA ARG A 143 -1.21 -1.01 -6.66
C ARG A 143 -1.65 -1.25 -5.20
N GLY A 144 -2.88 -1.69 -5.04
CA GLY A 144 -3.46 -2.07 -3.75
C GLY A 144 -3.70 -0.88 -2.82
N ASP A 145 -3.63 -1.13 -1.51
CA ASP A 145 -3.93 -0.13 -0.49
C ASP A 145 -2.72 0.75 -0.11
N PHE A 146 -1.66 0.80 -0.94
CA PHE A 146 -0.39 1.44 -0.63
C PHE A 146 -0.54 2.85 -0.05
N ALA A 147 -1.26 3.74 -0.74
CA ALA A 147 -1.47 5.11 -0.28
C ALA A 147 -2.21 5.20 1.06
N LYS A 148 -3.14 4.26 1.30
CA LYS A 148 -3.86 4.15 2.58
C LYS A 148 -2.98 3.58 3.69
N MET A 149 -1.91 2.86 3.34
CA MET A 149 -0.96 2.27 4.29
C MET A 149 0.10 3.26 4.78
N MET A 150 0.53 4.20 3.93
CA MET A 150 1.61 5.15 4.25
C MET A 150 1.50 5.90 5.58
N PRO A 151 0.31 6.30 6.09
CA PRO A 151 0.21 6.97 7.39
C PRO A 151 0.79 6.20 8.57
N ILE A 152 0.99 4.87 8.48
CA ILE A 152 1.64 4.09 9.54
C ILE A 152 3.09 4.56 9.80
N PHE A 153 3.73 5.16 8.80
CA PHE A 153 5.09 5.70 8.87
C PHE A 153 5.16 7.13 9.44
N ASP A 154 4.05 7.78 9.81
CA ASP A 154 4.12 9.14 10.36
C ASP A 154 5.13 9.20 11.54
N GLY A 155 6.03 10.19 11.50
CA GLY A 155 7.11 10.35 12.48
C GLY A 155 8.36 9.50 12.21
N ILE A 156 8.43 8.78 11.09
CA ILE A 156 9.62 8.11 10.59
C ILE A 156 10.18 8.93 9.43
N GLU A 157 11.47 9.25 9.49
CA GLU A 157 12.21 9.87 8.39
C GLU A 157 12.83 8.79 7.51
N ALA A 158 12.82 8.99 6.20
CA ALA A 158 13.47 8.09 5.26
C ALA A 158 14.99 8.05 5.51
N SER A 159 15.56 6.85 5.43
CA SER A 159 17.01 6.65 5.60
C SER A 159 17.71 6.57 4.26
N ASN A 160 18.92 7.14 4.19
CA ASN A 160 19.83 7.01 3.05
C ASN A 160 21.02 6.09 3.35
N THR A 161 20.88 5.21 4.37
CA THR A 161 21.94 4.26 4.76
C THR A 161 22.05 3.05 3.85
N GLU A 162 21.01 2.77 3.06
CA GLU A 162 20.97 1.68 2.10
C GLU A 162 20.75 2.25 0.69
N THR A 163 21.39 1.62 -0.29
CA THR A 163 21.21 1.92 -1.71
C THR A 163 20.55 0.72 -2.37
N PHE A 164 19.38 0.93 -2.95
CA PHE A 164 18.64 -0.10 -3.67
C PHE A 164 18.95 -0.05 -5.16
N GLN A 165 18.95 -1.22 -5.80
CA GLN A 165 19.26 -1.35 -7.21
C GLN A 165 17.99 -1.63 -8.00
N PHE A 166 17.61 -0.68 -8.85
CA PHE A 166 16.41 -0.77 -9.69
C PHE A 166 16.75 -1.16 -11.13
N GLY A 167 15.83 -1.86 -11.79
CA GLY A 167 16.05 -2.44 -13.11
C GLY A 167 16.90 -3.73 -13.06
N GLY A 168 17.00 -4.43 -14.19
CA GLY A 168 17.82 -5.63 -14.34
C GLY A 168 19.33 -5.33 -14.42
N ASP A 169 20.13 -6.38 -14.62
CA ASP A 169 21.60 -6.29 -14.70
C ASP A 169 22.11 -5.38 -15.82
N ASP A 170 21.31 -5.17 -16.87
CA ASP A 170 21.60 -4.28 -17.99
C ASP A 170 21.09 -2.84 -17.77
N GLY A 171 20.57 -2.54 -16.58
CA GLY A 171 19.99 -1.25 -16.20
C GLY A 171 18.60 -0.99 -16.80
N LYS A 172 18.03 -1.94 -17.54
CA LYS A 172 16.71 -1.80 -18.16
C LYS A 172 15.60 -2.25 -17.21
N PRO A 173 14.36 -1.74 -17.35
CA PRO A 173 13.22 -2.34 -16.68
C PRO A 173 13.12 -3.83 -17.00
N ASN A 174 12.91 -4.66 -15.99
CA ASN A 174 12.80 -6.12 -16.11
C ASN A 174 11.48 -6.59 -15.52
N TYR A 175 10.46 -6.75 -16.37
CA TYR A 175 9.14 -7.19 -15.93
C TYR A 175 9.04 -8.72 -15.83
N ILE A 176 8.62 -9.23 -14.68
CA ILE A 176 8.30 -10.64 -14.50
C ILE A 176 6.83 -10.78 -14.13
N ARG A 177 6.06 -11.43 -15.01
CA ARG A 177 4.65 -11.70 -14.77
C ARG A 177 4.49 -12.69 -13.61
N GLY A 178 3.77 -12.26 -12.57
CA GLY A 178 3.43 -13.08 -11.43
C GLY A 178 2.34 -14.12 -11.72
N PRO A 179 2.16 -15.12 -10.83
CA PRO A 179 1.18 -16.20 -11.02
C PRO A 179 -0.28 -15.71 -10.99
N HIS A 180 -0.54 -14.53 -10.43
CA HIS A 180 -1.88 -13.94 -10.31
C HIS A 180 -2.17 -12.86 -11.35
N GLU A 181 -1.22 -12.56 -12.23
CA GLU A 181 -1.41 -11.59 -13.32
C GLU A 181 -1.94 -12.33 -14.56
N SER A 182 -3.01 -11.79 -15.15
CA SER A 182 -3.56 -12.26 -16.42
C SER A 182 -2.60 -11.97 -17.59
N LEU A 183 -2.81 -12.65 -18.73
CA LEU A 183 -2.03 -12.35 -19.93
C LEU A 183 -2.34 -10.94 -20.47
N GLN A 184 -3.60 -10.50 -20.36
CA GLN A 184 -4.03 -9.17 -20.78
C GLN A 184 -3.36 -8.06 -19.95
N GLU A 185 -3.24 -8.25 -18.62
CA GLU A 185 -2.48 -7.33 -17.76
C GLU A 185 -1.00 -7.28 -18.17
N ALA A 186 -0.40 -8.43 -18.44
CA ALA A 186 1.00 -8.49 -18.87
C ALA A 186 1.23 -7.77 -20.21
N GLU A 187 0.32 -7.93 -21.17
CA GLU A 187 0.36 -7.20 -22.44
C GLU A 187 0.22 -5.68 -22.27
N LEU A 188 -0.63 -5.22 -21.35
CA LEU A 188 -0.77 -3.80 -21.01
C LEU A 188 0.51 -3.26 -20.37
N ILE A 189 1.14 -4.01 -19.47
CA ILE A 189 2.41 -3.65 -18.84
C ILE A 189 3.53 -3.54 -19.88
N CYS A 190 3.67 -4.52 -20.77
CA CYS A 190 4.67 -4.47 -21.83
C CYS A 190 4.45 -3.28 -22.78
N ARG A 191 3.19 -2.99 -23.15
CA ARG A 191 2.87 -1.79 -23.96
C ARG A 191 3.24 -0.49 -23.24
N ARG A 192 3.05 -0.42 -21.92
CA ARG A 192 3.43 0.75 -21.12
C ARG A 192 4.95 0.96 -21.13
N LEU A 193 5.72 -0.12 -20.99
CA LEU A 193 7.18 -0.10 -21.06
C LEU A 193 7.66 0.33 -22.44
N GLU A 194 7.11 -0.25 -23.50
CA GLU A 194 7.37 0.14 -24.89
C GLU A 194 7.15 1.65 -25.10
N GLN A 195 6.06 2.21 -24.58
CA GLN A 195 5.79 3.65 -24.65
C GLN A 195 6.75 4.50 -23.82
N ALA A 196 7.18 4.01 -22.65
CA ALA A 196 8.01 4.76 -21.71
C ALA A 196 9.49 4.80 -22.13
N VAL A 197 10.03 3.67 -22.59
CA VAL A 197 11.47 3.51 -22.86
C VAL A 197 11.79 3.11 -24.31
N GLY A 198 10.80 2.72 -25.12
CA GLY A 198 10.98 2.33 -26.52
C GLY A 198 11.40 0.88 -26.72
N GLU A 199 11.29 0.43 -27.98
CA GLU A 199 11.57 -0.95 -28.39
C GLU A 199 13.00 -1.37 -28.01
N GLY A 200 13.13 -2.55 -27.40
CA GLY A 200 14.42 -3.12 -27.00
C GLY A 200 15.06 -2.50 -25.76
N ASN A 201 14.40 -1.53 -25.10
CA ASN A 201 14.88 -0.87 -23.88
C ASN A 201 14.25 -1.40 -22.58
N TYR A 202 13.56 -2.54 -22.63
CA TYR A 202 13.06 -3.29 -21.48
C TYR A 202 13.15 -4.80 -21.72
N ASN A 203 13.19 -5.56 -20.63
CA ASN A 203 13.14 -7.01 -20.61
C ASN A 203 11.81 -7.47 -20.02
N TYR A 204 11.31 -8.63 -20.47
CA TYR A 204 10.14 -9.24 -19.87
C TYR A 204 10.21 -10.78 -19.86
N ILE A 205 9.63 -11.36 -18.82
CA ILE A 205 9.41 -12.80 -18.69
C ILE A 205 7.92 -13.01 -18.44
N ILE A 206 7.25 -13.69 -19.37
CA ILE A 206 5.84 -14.07 -19.28
C ILE A 206 5.77 -15.60 -19.22
N PRO A 207 5.74 -16.21 -18.02
CA PRO A 207 5.59 -17.65 -17.90
C PRO A 207 4.19 -18.05 -18.39
N ILE A 208 4.09 -18.74 -19.52
CA ILE A 208 2.83 -19.33 -19.97
C ILE A 208 2.57 -20.52 -19.07
N GLN A 209 1.63 -20.37 -18.14
CA GLN A 209 1.26 -21.44 -17.23
C GLN A 209 0.70 -22.61 -18.07
N ALA A 210 1.35 -23.77 -18.01
CA ALA A 210 0.78 -24.98 -18.60
C ALA A 210 -0.56 -25.29 -17.90
N PRO A 211 -1.60 -25.71 -18.62
CA PRO A 211 -2.87 -26.06 -17.99
C PRO A 211 -2.64 -27.27 -17.07
N ASN A 212 -2.84 -27.08 -15.76
CA ASN A 212 -2.82 -28.08 -14.71
C ASN A 212 -1.51 -28.89 -14.54
N MET A 213 -0.58 -28.35 -13.74
CA MET A 213 0.09 -29.19 -12.73
C MET A 213 -0.44 -28.76 -11.37
N GLY A 214 -1.24 -29.65 -10.78
CA GLY A 214 -1.98 -29.39 -9.55
C GLY A 214 -1.08 -29.04 -8.37
N HIS A 215 -1.62 -28.14 -7.55
CA HIS A 215 -1.57 -28.26 -6.09
C HIS A 215 -0.18 -28.56 -5.49
N LEU A 216 0.77 -27.64 -5.65
CA LEU A 216 1.73 -27.38 -4.58
C LEU A 216 1.08 -26.35 -3.66
N GLY A 217 0.58 -26.85 -2.53
CA GLY A 217 -0.34 -26.17 -1.64
C GLY A 217 0.15 -24.81 -1.17
N TYR A 218 -0.56 -23.77 -1.59
CA TYR A 218 -0.97 -22.77 -0.62
C TYR A 218 -1.83 -23.50 0.42
N VAL A 219 -1.27 -23.72 1.60
CA VAL A 219 -2.07 -24.05 2.77
C VAL A 219 -2.88 -22.80 3.07
N ASP A 220 -4.12 -22.83 2.63
CA ASP A 220 -5.18 -22.00 3.15
C ASP A 220 -5.20 -22.12 4.68
N ALA A 221 -4.69 -21.08 5.34
CA ALA A 221 -4.79 -20.92 6.78
C ALA A 221 -6.00 -20.02 7.15
N SER A 222 -6.99 -19.87 6.27
CA SER A 222 -8.31 -19.31 6.62
C SER A 222 -9.22 -20.40 7.19
N GLY A 223 -8.76 -20.97 8.30
CA GLY A 223 -9.67 -21.51 9.30
C GLY A 223 -10.17 -20.39 10.22
N ASP A 224 -10.67 -19.28 9.67
CA ASP A 224 -11.56 -18.35 10.38
C ASP A 224 -12.29 -17.45 9.36
N HIS A 225 -13.49 -17.88 8.98
CA HIS A 225 -14.50 -17.02 8.38
C HIS A 225 -14.85 -15.95 9.41
N ASN A 226 -14.48 -14.70 9.14
CA ASN A 226 -15.29 -13.59 9.63
C ASN A 226 -15.49 -12.62 8.48
N ASP A 227 -16.71 -12.68 7.97
CA ASP A 227 -17.24 -11.94 6.85
C ASP A 227 -17.22 -10.44 7.17
N LEU A 228 -16.54 -9.67 6.34
CA LEU A 228 -16.79 -8.23 6.11
C LEU A 228 -16.24 -7.89 4.72
N TYR A 229 -16.76 -8.59 3.71
CA TYR A 229 -16.96 -7.96 2.41
C TYR A 229 -18.22 -7.09 2.59
N ASP A 230 -18.03 -5.80 2.83
CA ASP A 230 -19.11 -4.83 2.61
C ASP A 230 -19.30 -4.79 1.08
N GLU A 231 -20.19 -5.64 0.58
CA GLU A 231 -20.85 -5.46 -0.71
C GLU A 231 -21.79 -4.26 -0.56
N ASP A 232 -21.30 -3.07 -0.89
CA ASP A 232 -22.07 -1.89 -1.26
C ASP A 232 -21.08 -0.80 -1.73
N ASP A 233 -20.76 -0.81 -3.03
CA ASP A 233 -20.59 0.39 -3.85
C ASP A 233 -20.60 -0.06 -5.32
N ASP A 234 -21.82 -0.27 -5.81
CA ASP A 234 -22.16 -0.09 -7.21
C ASP A 234 -21.85 1.37 -7.59
N ASP A 235 -20.76 1.60 -8.31
CA ASP A 235 -20.57 2.81 -9.11
C ASP A 235 -19.86 2.44 -10.43
N PHE A 236 -20.67 1.86 -11.31
CA PHE A 236 -20.90 2.36 -12.67
C PHE A 236 -19.64 2.80 -13.44
N TYR A 237 -19.13 1.90 -14.29
CA TYR A 237 -18.38 2.31 -15.47
C TYR A 237 -19.36 2.98 -16.43
N ASP A 238 -19.32 4.32 -16.50
CA ASP A 238 -19.88 5.06 -17.64
C ASP A 238 -19.02 4.72 -18.89
N GLU A 239 -19.46 3.69 -19.61
CA GLU A 239 -19.20 3.58 -21.05
C GLU A 239 -20.09 4.59 -21.78
N ASP A 240 -19.54 5.17 -22.85
CA ASP A 240 -20.19 6.00 -23.87
C ASP A 240 -20.24 7.53 -23.66
N GLU A 241 -19.22 8.22 -24.17
CA GLU A 241 -19.44 9.33 -25.12
C GLU A 241 -18.20 9.52 -26.02
N PHE A 242 -18.09 8.65 -27.03
CA PHE A 242 -17.39 8.97 -28.28
C PHE A 242 -18.45 9.56 -29.21
N GLU A 243 -18.57 10.89 -29.26
CA GLU A 243 -19.29 11.54 -30.37
C GLU A 243 -18.35 11.76 -31.55
N ASP A 244 -18.77 11.15 -32.66
CA ASP A 244 -18.26 11.25 -34.02
C ASP A 244 -18.83 12.51 -34.67
N ASP A 245 -18.00 13.54 -34.83
CA ASP A 245 -18.34 14.74 -35.59
C ASP A 245 -17.52 14.81 -36.88
N GLY A 246 -17.62 13.76 -37.68
CA GLY A 246 -17.14 13.76 -39.04
C GLY A 246 -18.11 14.42 -40.03
N ARG A 247 -17.68 15.56 -40.61
CA ARG A 247 -17.99 16.12 -41.95
C ARG A 247 -19.23 17.07 -42.02
N PHE A 248 -19.32 18.13 -42.84
CA PHE A 248 -18.57 18.60 -44.02
C PHE A 248 -19.09 20.02 -44.43
N LEU A 249 -18.23 20.85 -45.08
CA LEU A 249 -18.52 21.99 -46.00
C LEU A 249 -19.17 23.28 -45.42
N GLY A 250 -18.82 24.50 -45.82
CA GLY A 250 -17.92 25.01 -46.86
C GLY A 250 -18.07 26.53 -47.04
N GLU A 251 -17.13 27.08 -47.81
CA GLU A 251 -17.19 28.30 -48.64
C GLU A 251 -17.12 29.74 -48.05
N ALA A 252 -16.06 30.41 -48.51
CA ALA A 252 -16.02 31.73 -49.18
C ALA A 252 -16.58 32.99 -48.49
N GLY A 253 -15.68 33.96 -48.33
CA GLY A 253 -15.92 35.36 -48.00
C GLY A 253 -14.61 36.10 -47.81
#